data_AF-A0A3N0GLK6-F1
#
_entry.id   AF-A0A3N0GLK6-F1
#
_cell.length_a   1.000
_cell.length_b   1.000
_cell.length_c   1.000
_cell.angle_alpha   90.00
_cell.angle_beta   90.00
_cell.angle_gamma   90.00
#
_symmetry.space_group_name_H-M   'P 1'
#
loop_
_entity.id
_entity.type
_entity.pdbx_description
1 polymer ?
#
loop_
_entity_poly.entity_id
_entity_poly.type
_entity_poly.pdbx_seq_one_letter_code
_entity_poly.pdbx_strand_id
1 'polypeptide(L)'
;MEHRERLAGARCAPLRGGWQDVRVSQTERPGPRPPRTFGAMSGALIFLLLLVLAWVGFRALTSDKKATPVPTVDWSAWVNAGRTEQRLATFAPEKLPAGWRATSVHYAGGNEPQWHLGLLTDRGKYVGIEESLSSTKDLVTQYVDEAAVRGKDVEVGGQTWQSWSDAGGDHALVRSVEAAGRPYESVLVGGSADAATVARFTGSLTAGTVTPAR
;
A
#
# COMPACT_ATOMS: atom_id res chain seq x y z
N MET A 1 -42.34 -39.50 -72.39
CA MET A 1 -41.52 -38.75 -73.36
C MET A 1 -40.08 -39.09 -73.01
N GLU A 2 -39.58 -40.16 -73.61
CA GLU A 2 -38.61 -40.10 -74.73
C GLU A 2 -37.22 -39.71 -74.20
N HIS A 3 -36.11 -40.36 -74.52
CA HIS A 3 -35.80 -41.17 -75.67
C HIS A 3 -34.61 -42.08 -75.33
N ARG A 4 -34.60 -43.29 -75.89
CA ARG A 4 -33.50 -44.24 -75.88
C ARG A 4 -32.35 -43.79 -76.82
N GLU A 5 -31.23 -44.51 -76.68
CA GLU A 5 -30.17 -44.77 -77.69
C GLU A 5 -28.99 -43.78 -77.73
N ARG A 6 -27.74 -44.13 -78.04
CA ARG A 6 -26.97 -45.39 -78.23
C ARG A 6 -25.49 -44.95 -78.31
N LEU A 7 -24.61 -45.77 -77.73
CA LEU A 7 -23.29 -46.21 -78.22
C LEU A 7 -22.36 -45.21 -78.93
N ALA A 8 -21.16 -45.01 -78.35
CA ALA A 8 -19.90 -45.04 -79.12
C ALA A 8 -18.71 -45.28 -78.18
N GLY A 9 -17.97 -46.36 -78.46
CA GLY A 9 -16.81 -46.76 -77.68
C GLY A 9 -15.59 -45.87 -77.92
N ALA A 10 -14.76 -45.74 -76.89
CA ALA A 10 -13.38 -45.30 -77.01
C ALA A 10 -12.52 -46.03 -75.97
N ARG A 11 -11.94 -47.15 -76.43
CA ARG A 11 -10.59 -47.68 -76.14
C ARG A 11 -10.00 -47.37 -74.75
N CYS A 12 -9.94 -48.39 -73.90
CA CYS A 12 -8.97 -48.46 -72.81
C CYS A 12 -7.54 -48.55 -73.39
N ALA A 13 -6.67 -47.63 -73.01
CA ALA A 13 -5.22 -47.78 -73.07
C ALA A 13 -4.67 -47.66 -71.63
N PRO A 14 -3.74 -48.51 -71.18
CA PRO A 14 -3.26 -48.49 -69.81
C PRO A 14 -2.24 -47.36 -69.61
N LEU A 15 -2.58 -46.37 -68.77
CA LEU A 15 -1.61 -45.44 -68.22
C LEU A 15 -0.78 -46.17 -67.15
N ARG A 16 0.32 -46.80 -67.57
CA ARG A 16 1.46 -47.06 -66.68
C ARG A 16 2.24 -45.75 -66.53
N GLY A 17 1.83 -44.92 -65.58
CA GLY A 17 2.58 -43.75 -65.12
C GLY A 17 2.98 -43.97 -63.67
N GLY A 18 4.27 -44.23 -63.44
CA GLY A 18 4.84 -44.43 -62.11
C GLY A 18 4.64 -43.22 -61.21
N TRP A 19 4.60 -43.51 -59.92
CA TRP A 19 4.60 -42.56 -58.81
C TRP A 19 5.60 -41.42 -59.07
N GLN A 20 5.10 -40.25 -59.39
CA GLN A 20 5.88 -39.02 -59.32
C GLN A 20 5.89 -38.59 -57.86
N ASP A 21 7.05 -38.75 -57.23
CA ASP A 21 7.41 -38.01 -56.04
C ASP A 21 7.29 -36.51 -56.37
N VAL A 22 6.28 -35.85 -55.79
CA VAL A 22 6.26 -34.40 -55.73
C VAL A 22 7.48 -34.01 -54.89
N ARG A 23 8.57 -33.65 -55.55
CA ARG A 23 9.67 -32.93 -54.92
C ARG A 23 9.12 -31.58 -54.47
N VAL A 24 8.69 -31.52 -53.22
CA VAL A 24 8.52 -30.27 -52.48
C VAL A 24 9.88 -29.60 -52.54
N SER A 25 10.02 -28.58 -53.38
CA SER A 25 11.19 -27.71 -53.42
C SER A 25 11.19 -26.87 -52.15
N GLN A 26 11.70 -27.45 -51.07
CA GLN A 26 12.10 -26.72 -49.87
C GLN A 26 13.23 -25.77 -50.27
N THR A 27 12.88 -24.51 -50.55
CA THR A 27 13.85 -23.41 -50.65
C THR A 27 13.62 -22.43 -49.51
N GLU A 28 13.54 -22.95 -48.29
CA GLU A 28 13.87 -22.15 -47.12
C GLU A 28 15.38 -22.08 -47.03
N ARG A 29 15.94 -21.00 -47.59
CA ARG A 29 17.31 -20.59 -47.27
C ARG A 29 17.33 -20.25 -45.78
N PRO A 30 18.13 -20.92 -44.93
CA PRO A 30 18.29 -20.49 -43.56
C PRO A 30 18.93 -19.10 -43.61
N GLY A 31 18.23 -18.08 -43.14
CA GLY A 31 18.83 -16.77 -42.92
C GLY A 31 20.03 -16.89 -41.97
N PRO A 32 21.02 -15.98 -42.03
CA PRO A 32 22.16 -16.01 -41.14
C PRO A 32 21.68 -16.05 -39.70
N ARG A 33 21.96 -17.14 -38.97
CA ARG A 33 21.71 -17.15 -37.52
C ARG A 33 22.68 -16.14 -36.91
N PRO A 34 22.21 -15.15 -36.13
CA PRO A 34 23.11 -14.19 -35.52
C PRO A 34 24.10 -14.96 -34.64
N PRO A 35 25.41 -14.67 -34.73
CA PRO A 35 26.40 -15.38 -33.95
C PRO A 35 26.11 -15.13 -32.47
N ARG A 36 25.90 -16.22 -31.71
CA ARG A 36 25.85 -16.19 -30.24
C ARG A 36 27.25 -15.92 -29.70
N THR A 37 27.74 -14.71 -29.95
CA THR A 37 29.00 -14.20 -29.43
C THR A 37 28.69 -13.51 -28.11
N PHE A 38 29.50 -13.78 -27.09
CA PHE A 38 29.39 -13.18 -25.76
C PHE A 38 29.25 -11.64 -25.83
N GLY A 39 29.88 -11.00 -26.82
CA GLY A 39 29.76 -9.56 -27.08
C GLY A 39 28.38 -9.07 -27.53
N ALA A 40 27.60 -9.89 -28.24
CA ALA A 40 26.23 -9.53 -28.61
C ALA A 40 25.27 -9.59 -27.41
N MET A 41 25.50 -10.53 -26.47
CA MET A 41 24.74 -10.58 -25.21
C MET A 41 25.11 -9.41 -24.28
N SER A 42 26.40 -9.07 -24.20
CA SER A 42 26.85 -7.91 -23.43
C SER A 42 26.31 -6.59 -24.00
N GLY A 43 26.31 -6.44 -25.33
CA GLY A 43 25.74 -5.27 -26.00
C GLY A 43 24.25 -5.11 -25.74
N ALA A 44 23.49 -6.20 -25.80
CA ALA A 44 22.05 -6.20 -25.48
C ALA A 44 21.78 -5.85 -24.01
N LEU A 45 22.61 -6.33 -23.07
CA LEU A 45 22.48 -6.01 -21.65
C LEU A 45 22.77 -4.53 -21.36
N ILE A 46 23.83 -3.98 -21.94
CA ILE A 46 24.18 -2.56 -21.79
C ILE A 46 23.08 -1.69 -22.40
N PHE A 47 22.57 -2.05 -23.57
CA PHE A 47 21.47 -1.33 -24.20
C PHE A 47 20.19 -1.36 -23.34
N LEU A 48 19.84 -2.52 -22.78
CA LEU A 48 18.71 -2.64 -21.85
C LEU A 48 18.90 -1.78 -20.59
N LEU A 49 20.10 -1.79 -19.99
CA LEU A 49 20.44 -0.95 -18.84
C LEU A 49 20.28 0.54 -19.17
N LEU A 50 20.76 0.97 -20.34
CA LEU A 50 20.61 2.36 -20.79
C LEU A 50 19.14 2.73 -21.01
N LEU A 51 18.32 1.83 -21.56
CA LEU A 51 16.88 2.04 -21.70
C LEU A 51 16.18 2.12 -20.34
N VAL A 52 16.54 1.27 -19.38
CA VAL A 52 15.99 1.32 -18.02
C VAL A 52 16.39 2.62 -17.34
N LEU A 53 17.66 3.03 -17.42
CA LEU A 53 18.14 4.29 -16.83
C LEU A 53 17.51 5.51 -17.51
N ALA A 54 17.36 5.49 -18.83
CA ALA A 54 16.67 6.53 -19.57
C ALA A 54 15.18 6.58 -19.19
N TRP A 55 14.53 5.43 -19.00
CA TRP A 55 13.14 5.35 -18.58
C TRP A 55 12.94 5.79 -17.13
N VAL A 56 13.83 5.40 -16.20
CA VAL A 56 13.82 5.86 -14.80
C VAL A 56 14.12 7.36 -14.73
N GLY A 57 15.12 7.84 -15.48
CA GLY A 57 15.46 9.25 -15.57
C GLY A 57 14.34 10.06 -16.19
N PHE A 58 13.74 9.57 -17.28
CA PHE A 58 12.55 10.16 -17.88
C PHE A 58 11.39 10.16 -16.89
N ARG A 59 11.12 9.07 -16.17
CA ARG A 59 10.10 9.04 -15.12
C ARG A 59 10.42 9.98 -13.96
N ALA A 60 11.68 10.16 -13.59
CA ALA A 60 12.07 11.09 -12.54
C ALA A 60 11.89 12.56 -12.98
N LEU A 61 12.18 12.87 -14.24
CA LEU A 61 12.03 14.20 -14.85
C LEU A 61 10.57 14.53 -15.21
N THR A 62 9.78 13.52 -15.60
CA THR A 62 8.36 13.65 -16.01
C THR A 62 7.37 13.20 -14.94
N SER A 63 7.83 12.73 -13.78
CA SER A 63 6.98 12.62 -12.60
C SER A 63 6.60 14.01 -12.16
N ASP A 64 5.55 14.54 -12.78
CA ASP A 64 4.73 15.57 -12.19
C ASP A 64 4.31 15.05 -10.81
N LYS A 65 4.96 15.56 -9.76
CA LYS A 65 4.54 15.39 -8.36
C LYS A 65 3.21 16.11 -8.09
N LYS A 66 2.28 16.10 -9.04
CA LYS A 66 0.88 16.41 -8.76
C LYS A 66 0.32 15.16 -8.10
N ALA A 67 0.68 15.00 -6.82
CA ALA A 67 0.11 14.01 -5.94
C ALA A 67 -1.40 14.08 -6.13
N THR A 68 -2.02 12.99 -6.57
CA THR A 68 -3.48 12.85 -6.52
C THR A 68 -3.89 13.30 -5.12
N PRO A 69 -4.75 14.33 -4.97
CA PRO A 69 -5.05 14.87 -3.66
C PRO A 69 -5.65 13.74 -2.81
N VAL A 70 -4.93 13.28 -1.79
CA VAL A 70 -5.49 12.33 -0.82
C VAL A 70 -6.78 12.96 -0.29
N PRO A 71 -7.94 12.30 -0.46
CA PRO A 71 -9.22 12.86 -0.03
C PRO A 71 -9.19 13.22 1.45
N THR A 72 -9.81 14.34 1.80
CA THR A 72 -9.99 14.72 3.19
C THR A 72 -11.26 14.08 3.73
N VAL A 73 -11.22 13.59 4.96
CA VAL A 73 -12.38 12.99 5.64
C VAL A 73 -12.86 13.89 6.79
N ASP A 74 -14.17 13.91 7.02
CA ASP A 74 -14.72 14.49 8.24
C ASP A 74 -14.65 13.45 9.36
N TRP A 75 -13.93 13.79 10.42
CA TRP A 75 -13.67 12.93 11.58
C TRP A 75 -14.50 13.31 12.80
N SER A 76 -15.13 14.49 12.80
CA SER A 76 -15.81 15.04 13.98
C SER A 76 -17.01 14.19 14.40
N ALA A 77 -17.80 13.71 13.43
CA ALA A 77 -18.93 12.81 13.67
C ALA A 77 -18.49 11.47 14.30
N TRP A 78 -17.32 10.95 13.90
CA TRP A 78 -16.77 9.70 14.43
C TRP A 78 -16.26 9.86 15.86
N VAL A 79 -15.61 10.99 16.17
CA VAL A 79 -15.22 11.30 17.56
C VAL A 79 -16.43 11.40 18.46
N ASN A 80 -17.50 12.05 18.00
CA ASN A 80 -18.74 12.13 18.77
C ASN A 80 -19.35 10.73 18.99
N ALA A 81 -19.33 9.87 17.99
CA ALA A 81 -19.81 8.49 18.11
C ALA A 81 -19.00 7.70 19.15
N GLY A 82 -17.66 7.73 19.06
CA GLY A 82 -16.77 7.02 20.00
C GLY A 82 -16.91 7.52 21.44
N ARG A 83 -16.90 8.84 21.64
CA ARG A 83 -17.10 9.45 22.97
C ARG A 83 -18.49 9.18 23.57
N THR A 84 -19.50 8.94 22.74
CA THR A 84 -20.85 8.58 23.21
C THR A 84 -20.88 7.17 23.77
N GLU A 85 -20.11 6.22 23.21
CA GLU A 85 -20.03 4.85 23.72
C GLU A 85 -19.26 4.78 25.05
N GLN A 86 -18.38 5.74 25.33
CA GLN A 86 -17.56 5.83 26.54
C GLN A 86 -16.68 4.60 26.82
N ARG A 87 -16.46 3.77 25.80
CA ARG A 87 -15.60 2.59 25.90
C ARG A 87 -14.14 2.87 25.62
N LEU A 88 -13.86 3.94 24.86
CA LEU A 88 -12.54 4.50 24.67
C LEU A 88 -12.63 6.00 24.92
N ALA A 89 -11.54 6.62 25.37
CA ALA A 89 -11.50 8.08 25.52
C ALA A 89 -11.70 8.79 24.17
N THR A 90 -11.31 8.13 23.06
CA THR A 90 -11.41 8.66 21.70
C THR A 90 -10.65 9.99 21.60
N PHE A 91 -9.31 9.91 21.67
CA PHE A 91 -8.45 11.09 21.60
C PHE A 91 -8.53 11.72 20.22
N ALA A 92 -8.70 13.04 20.21
CA ALA A 92 -8.73 13.81 18.99
C ALA A 92 -8.30 15.26 19.26
N PRO A 93 -7.69 15.94 18.28
CA PRO A 93 -7.41 17.36 18.40
C PRO A 93 -8.72 18.15 18.41
N GLU A 94 -8.80 19.30 19.08
CA GLU A 94 -10.00 20.17 18.94
C GLU A 94 -10.12 20.75 17.53
N LYS A 95 -8.97 21.10 16.95
CA LYS A 95 -8.83 21.64 15.60
C LYS A 95 -7.54 21.11 15.01
N LEU A 96 -7.55 20.83 13.71
CA LEU A 96 -6.33 20.42 13.02
C LEU A 96 -5.33 21.60 12.98
N PRO A 97 -4.02 21.33 13.13
CA PRO A 97 -3.00 22.33 12.87
C PRO A 97 -3.12 22.90 11.44
N ALA A 98 -2.65 24.13 11.24
CA ALA A 98 -2.75 24.79 9.95
C ALA A 98 -2.08 23.96 8.83
N GLY A 99 -2.81 23.76 7.72
CA GLY A 99 -2.33 22.98 6.57
C GLY A 99 -2.40 21.46 6.73
N TRP A 100 -2.79 20.96 7.91
CA TRP A 100 -3.00 19.52 8.11
C TRP A 100 -4.37 19.09 7.59
N ARG A 101 -4.47 17.82 7.23
CA ARG A 101 -5.73 17.21 6.77
C ARG A 101 -5.91 15.81 7.34
N ALA A 102 -7.13 15.49 7.73
CA ALA A 102 -7.49 14.11 8.05
C ALA A 102 -7.72 13.33 6.76
N THR A 103 -7.16 12.13 6.67
CA THR A 103 -7.19 11.28 5.46
C THR A 103 -7.84 9.93 5.70
N SER A 104 -7.92 9.51 6.95
CA SER A 104 -8.60 8.27 7.36
C SER A 104 -9.19 8.46 8.75
N VAL A 105 -10.36 7.88 8.97
CA VAL A 105 -11.01 7.85 10.28
C VAL A 105 -11.79 6.56 10.38
N HIS A 106 -11.71 5.90 11.53
CA HIS A 106 -12.49 4.70 11.80
C HIS A 106 -12.76 4.57 13.29
N TYR A 107 -13.98 4.19 13.64
CA TYR A 107 -14.34 3.74 14.97
C TYR A 107 -15.05 2.40 14.84
N ALA A 108 -14.48 1.37 15.46
CA ALA A 108 -15.11 0.07 15.64
C ALA A 108 -15.60 0.00 17.09
N GLY A 109 -16.91 -0.12 17.30
CA GLY A 109 -17.49 -0.32 18.64
C GLY A 109 -17.56 -1.79 19.03
N GLY A 110 -18.27 -2.08 20.13
CA GLY A 110 -18.45 -3.46 20.60
C GLY A 110 -17.38 -3.89 21.60
N ASN A 111 -17.14 -5.20 21.75
CA ASN A 111 -16.35 -5.75 22.86
C ASN A 111 -14.86 -5.40 22.82
N GLU A 112 -14.31 -5.26 21.62
CA GLU A 112 -12.92 -4.86 21.37
C GLU A 112 -12.95 -3.55 20.57
N PRO A 113 -13.29 -2.43 21.22
CA PRO A 113 -13.42 -1.17 20.53
C PRO A 113 -12.04 -0.70 20.02
N GLN A 114 -12.05 -0.06 18.85
CA GLN A 114 -10.86 0.51 18.23
C GLN A 114 -11.16 1.90 17.69
N TRP A 115 -10.24 2.83 17.91
CA TRP A 115 -10.31 4.19 17.38
C TRP A 115 -9.06 4.48 16.55
N HIS A 116 -9.28 5.03 15.36
CA HIS A 116 -8.25 5.41 14.41
C HIS A 116 -8.53 6.79 13.81
N LEU A 117 -7.52 7.66 13.84
CA LEU A 117 -7.51 8.91 13.08
C LEU A 117 -6.16 9.12 12.40
N GLY A 118 -6.13 9.06 11.08
CA GLY A 118 -4.94 9.31 10.27
C GLY A 118 -4.94 10.70 9.64
N LEU A 119 -3.80 11.37 9.76
CA LEU A 119 -3.60 12.75 9.33
C LEU A 119 -2.36 12.88 8.45
N LEU A 120 -2.40 13.85 7.52
CA LEU A 120 -1.24 14.34 6.82
C LEU A 120 -0.93 15.77 7.27
N THR A 121 0.33 16.00 7.61
CA THR A 121 0.88 17.33 7.91
C THR A 121 0.89 18.24 6.68
N ASP A 122 1.14 19.53 6.88
CA ASP A 122 1.38 20.53 5.83
C ASP A 122 2.56 20.16 4.91
N ARG A 123 3.48 19.33 5.40
CA ARG A 123 4.62 18.77 4.64
C ARG A 123 4.37 17.36 4.09
N GLY A 124 3.14 16.85 4.19
CA GLY A 124 2.76 15.53 3.69
C GLY A 124 3.33 14.35 4.48
N LYS A 125 3.85 14.57 5.69
CA LYS A 125 4.19 13.51 6.65
C LYS A 125 2.95 12.97 7.34
N TYR A 126 2.96 11.68 7.66
CA TYR A 126 1.84 11.00 8.32
C TYR A 126 1.93 11.12 9.84
N VAL A 127 0.78 11.34 10.49
CA VAL A 127 0.58 11.21 11.93
C VAL A 127 -0.77 10.54 12.18
N GLY A 128 -0.76 9.44 12.92
CA GLY A 128 -1.95 8.69 13.31
C GLY A 128 -2.19 8.75 14.82
N ILE A 129 -3.45 8.55 15.21
CA ILE A 129 -3.88 8.24 16.57
C ILE A 129 -4.51 6.85 16.51
N GLU A 130 -4.04 5.95 17.38
CA GLU A 130 -4.56 4.58 17.51
C GLU A 130 -4.91 4.33 18.97
N GLU A 131 -6.11 3.82 19.21
CA GLU A 131 -6.63 3.51 20.53
C GLU A 131 -7.35 2.17 20.55
N SER A 132 -7.09 1.39 21.60
CA SER A 132 -7.81 0.14 21.85
C SER A 132 -7.62 -0.30 23.30
N LEU A 133 -8.27 -1.43 23.65
CA LEU A 133 -8.04 -2.12 24.93
C LEU A 133 -6.76 -2.98 24.94
N SER A 134 -5.96 -2.94 23.87
CA SER A 134 -4.69 -3.68 23.77
C SER A 134 -3.62 -3.05 24.66
N SER A 135 -2.55 -3.80 24.95
CA SER A 135 -1.42 -3.26 25.70
C SER A 135 -0.65 -2.22 24.85
N THR A 136 0.10 -1.35 25.52
CA THR A 136 0.99 -0.38 24.84
C THR A 136 2.02 -1.09 23.95
N LYS A 137 2.50 -2.26 24.37
CA LYS A 137 3.42 -3.10 23.59
C LYS A 137 2.77 -3.63 22.31
N ASP A 138 1.51 -4.05 22.39
CA ASP A 138 0.79 -4.56 21.21
C ASP A 138 0.54 -3.44 20.20
N LEU A 139 0.16 -2.25 20.67
CA LEU A 139 0.02 -1.07 19.79
C LEU A 139 1.34 -0.71 19.10
N VAL A 140 2.47 -0.72 19.83
CA VAL A 140 3.77 -0.41 19.22
C VAL A 140 4.15 -1.47 18.18
N THR A 141 3.99 -2.75 18.51
CA THR A 141 4.26 -3.85 17.56
C THR A 141 3.43 -3.71 16.29
N GLN A 142 2.15 -3.35 16.43
CA GLN A 142 1.21 -3.30 15.33
C GLN A 142 1.37 -2.05 14.45
N TYR A 143 1.58 -0.88 15.06
CA TYR A 143 1.50 0.41 14.37
C TYR A 143 2.83 1.14 14.20
N VAL A 144 3.90 0.63 14.81
CA VAL A 144 5.26 1.17 14.62
C VAL A 144 6.09 0.14 13.87
N ASP A 145 6.57 -0.88 14.57
CA ASP A 145 7.32 -1.99 14.01
C ASP A 145 7.53 -3.07 15.09
N GLU A 146 7.68 -4.34 14.70
CA GLU A 146 8.00 -5.43 15.64
C GLU A 146 9.38 -5.22 16.31
N ALA A 147 10.32 -4.61 15.59
CA ALA A 147 11.66 -4.26 16.06
C ALA A 147 11.77 -2.79 16.51
N ALA A 148 10.65 -2.13 16.83
CA ALA A 148 10.67 -0.76 17.35
C ALA A 148 11.52 -0.67 18.62
N VAL A 149 12.31 0.41 18.70
CA VAL A 149 13.24 0.66 19.79
C VAL A 149 12.62 1.67 20.76
N ARG A 150 12.57 1.29 22.04
CA ARG A 150 12.12 2.19 23.12
C ARG A 150 13.18 3.25 23.40
N GLY A 151 12.77 4.52 23.36
CA GLY A 151 13.57 5.65 23.79
C GLY A 151 13.36 6.00 25.27
N LYS A 152 13.71 7.24 25.62
CA LYS A 152 13.43 7.81 26.94
C LYS A 152 11.97 8.25 27.03
N ASP A 153 11.38 8.10 28.21
CA ASP A 153 10.03 8.61 28.43
C ASP A 153 10.02 10.13 28.32
N VAL A 154 8.92 10.68 27.81
CA VAL A 154 8.74 12.10 27.58
C VAL A 154 7.46 12.60 28.25
N GLU A 155 7.50 13.84 28.73
CA GLU A 155 6.34 14.51 29.32
C GLU A 155 5.62 15.34 28.25
N VAL A 156 4.35 15.02 28.00
CA VAL A 156 3.50 15.73 27.03
C VAL A 156 2.11 15.91 27.62
N GLY A 157 1.65 17.16 27.72
CA GLY A 157 0.34 17.47 28.29
C GLY A 157 0.20 17.09 29.77
N GLY A 158 1.31 17.09 30.52
CA GLY A 158 1.35 16.68 31.93
C GLY A 158 1.14 15.17 32.14
N GLN A 159 1.36 14.37 31.10
CA GLN A 159 1.30 12.91 31.15
C GLN A 159 2.63 12.36 30.64
N THR A 160 3.08 11.26 31.26
CA THR A 160 4.27 10.53 30.82
C THR A 160 3.91 9.62 29.63
N TRP A 161 4.70 9.71 28.56
CA TRP A 161 4.58 8.88 27.37
C TRP A 161 5.85 8.09 27.12
N GLN A 162 5.68 6.84 26.68
CA GLN A 162 6.80 6.03 26.21
C GLN A 162 7.11 6.43 24.77
N SER A 163 8.34 6.86 24.50
CA SER A 163 8.77 7.14 23.13
C SER A 163 9.28 5.89 22.44
N TRP A 164 8.95 5.73 21.17
CA TRP A 164 9.41 4.64 20.31
C TRP A 164 9.82 5.16 18.94
N SER A 165 10.73 4.45 18.30
CA SER A 165 11.13 4.72 16.92
C SER A 165 11.53 3.43 16.21
N ASP A 166 11.45 3.41 14.89
CA ASP A 166 11.91 2.29 14.07
C ASP A 166 13.11 2.68 13.17
N ALA A 167 13.59 1.75 12.36
CA ALA A 167 14.64 2.01 11.37
C ALA A 167 14.12 2.77 10.13
N GLY A 168 12.81 2.73 9.86
CA GLY A 168 12.13 3.46 8.78
C GLY A 168 12.02 4.97 9.02
N GLY A 169 12.24 5.42 10.26
CA GLY A 169 12.19 6.82 10.65
C GLY A 169 10.84 7.26 11.20
N ASP A 170 9.97 6.31 11.55
CA ASP A 170 8.73 6.57 12.26
C ASP A 170 9.01 6.80 13.74
N HIS A 171 8.21 7.69 14.33
CA HIS A 171 8.25 8.04 15.74
C HIS A 171 6.87 7.88 16.35
N ALA A 172 6.81 7.33 17.55
CA ALA A 172 5.56 7.15 18.26
C ALA A 172 5.67 7.49 19.75
N LEU A 173 4.59 7.99 20.30
CA LEU A 173 4.35 8.16 21.72
C LEU A 173 3.18 7.26 22.10
N VAL A 174 3.39 6.38 23.06
CA VAL A 174 2.35 5.47 23.57
C VAL A 174 2.21 5.59 25.08
N ARG A 175 0.98 5.49 25.57
CA ARG A 175 0.71 5.36 27.01
C ARG A 175 -0.55 4.55 27.27
N SER A 176 -0.65 4.00 28.48
CA SER A 176 -1.92 3.51 28.99
C SER A 176 -2.73 4.66 29.59
N VAL A 177 -4.05 4.57 29.48
CA VAL A 177 -4.99 5.45 30.16
C VAL A 177 -5.65 4.65 31.27
N GLU A 178 -5.70 5.23 32.46
CA GLU A 178 -6.29 4.59 33.62
C GLU A 178 -7.80 4.85 33.70
N ALA A 179 -8.55 3.83 34.07
CA ALA A 179 -9.94 3.94 34.47
C ALA A 179 -10.16 3.11 35.73
N ALA A 180 -10.86 3.66 36.72
CA ALA A 180 -11.03 3.05 38.04
C ALA A 180 -9.72 2.63 38.73
N GLY A 181 -8.64 3.42 38.56
CA GLY A 181 -7.35 3.22 39.24
C GLY A 181 -6.48 2.10 38.68
N ARG A 182 -6.75 1.64 37.45
CA ARG A 182 -5.94 0.65 36.75
C ARG A 182 -5.82 0.98 35.26
N PRO A 183 -4.76 0.54 34.56
CA PRO A 183 -4.71 0.61 33.10
C PRO A 183 -5.94 -0.04 32.48
N TYR A 184 -6.57 0.64 31.53
CA TYR A 184 -7.81 0.20 30.90
C TYR A 184 -7.71 0.17 29.37
N GLU A 185 -7.25 1.26 28.77
CA GLU A 185 -6.99 1.37 27.33
C GLU A 185 -5.55 1.82 27.11
N SER A 186 -5.10 1.73 25.86
CA SER A 186 -3.84 2.32 25.41
C SER A 186 -4.10 3.26 24.24
N VAL A 187 -3.32 4.33 24.18
CA VAL A 187 -3.31 5.28 23.07
C VAL A 187 -1.88 5.40 22.52
N LEU A 188 -1.77 5.35 21.21
CA LEU A 188 -0.54 5.59 20.46
C LEU A 188 -0.75 6.77 19.52
N VAL A 189 0.21 7.68 19.48
CA VAL A 189 0.27 8.77 18.50
C VAL A 189 1.61 8.70 17.79
N GLY A 190 1.62 8.53 16.47
CA GLY A 190 2.88 8.32 15.76
C GLY A 190 2.78 8.28 14.25
N GLY A 191 3.93 8.13 13.60
CA GLY A 191 4.06 8.04 12.15
C GLY A 191 5.37 8.66 11.66
N SER A 192 5.40 9.04 10.38
CA SER A 192 6.61 9.53 9.69
C SER A 192 6.96 11.00 9.91
N ALA A 193 6.20 11.71 10.75
CA ALA A 193 6.57 13.04 11.22
C ALA A 193 7.68 12.96 12.28
N ASP A 194 8.50 14.00 12.36
CA ASP A 194 9.57 14.05 13.37
C ASP A 194 9.01 14.00 14.81
N ALA A 195 9.81 13.49 15.74
CA ALA A 195 9.42 13.32 17.14
C ALA A 195 8.89 14.60 17.80
N ALA A 196 9.42 15.77 17.44
CA ALA A 196 8.96 17.04 17.99
C ALA A 196 7.55 17.41 17.48
N THR A 197 7.26 17.09 16.21
CA THR A 197 5.94 17.27 15.61
C THR A 197 4.92 16.32 16.20
N VAL A 198 5.27 15.05 16.38
CA VAL A 198 4.42 14.07 17.09
C VAL A 198 4.12 14.56 18.50
N ALA A 199 5.14 14.93 19.29
CA ALA A 199 4.95 15.40 20.67
C ALA A 199 4.07 16.67 20.77
N ARG A 200 4.28 17.66 19.89
CA ARG A 200 3.42 18.85 19.84
C ARG A 200 1.97 18.51 19.51
N PHE A 201 1.76 17.63 18.54
CA PHE A 201 0.42 17.19 18.17
C PHE A 201 -0.26 16.42 19.30
N THR A 202 0.44 15.47 19.92
CA THR A 202 -0.04 14.75 21.11
C THR A 202 -0.47 15.69 22.23
N GLY A 203 0.29 16.76 22.47
CA GLY A 203 -0.04 17.77 23.48
C GLY A 203 -1.29 18.62 23.18
N SER A 204 -1.80 18.56 21.95
CA SER A 204 -3.04 19.25 21.54
C SER A 204 -4.30 18.37 21.63
N LEU A 205 -4.14 17.09 21.95
CA LEU A 205 -5.24 16.14 21.96
C LEU A 205 -6.13 16.32 23.19
N THR A 206 -7.43 16.12 22.97
CA THR A 206 -8.45 16.04 24.01
C THR A 206 -8.99 14.63 24.09
N ALA A 207 -9.34 14.21 25.30
CA ALA A 207 -9.95 12.92 25.59
C ALA A 207 -11.41 13.12 26.05
N GLY A 208 -12.28 12.18 25.69
CA GLY A 208 -13.58 12.00 26.31
C GLY A 208 -13.51 11.26 27.64
N THR A 209 -14.67 10.98 28.22
CA THR A 209 -14.80 10.20 29.45
C THR A 209 -14.88 8.71 29.14
N VAL A 210 -14.21 7.90 29.96
CA VAL A 210 -14.24 6.43 29.86
C VAL A 210 -15.03 5.84 31.02
N THR A 211 -15.95 4.94 30.70
CA THR A 211 -16.76 4.18 31.66
C THR A 211 -16.55 2.68 31.42
N PRO A 212 -15.64 2.02 32.17
CA PRO A 212 -15.43 0.59 32.05
C PRO A 212 -16.73 -0.19 32.30
N ALA A 213 -16.95 -1.25 31.51
CA ALA A 213 -17.98 -2.22 31.83
C ALA A 213 -17.74 -2.80 33.24
N ARG A 214 -18.82 -2.91 34.02
CA ARG A 214 -18.78 -3.48 35.38
C ARG A 214 -18.48 -4.97 35.37
#